data_AF-A0A151IYF9-F1
#
_entry.id   AF-A0A151IYF9-F1
#
_cell.length_a   1.000
_cell.length_b   1.000
_cell.length_c   1.000
_cell.angle_alpha   90.00
_cell.angle_beta   90.00
_cell.angle_gamma   90.00
#
_symmetry.space_group_name_H-M   'P 1'
#
loop_
_entity.id
_entity.type
_entity.pdbx_description
1 polymer ?
#
loop_
_entity_poly.entity_id
_entity_poly.type
_entity_poly.pdbx_seq_one_letter_code
_entity_poly.pdbx_strand_id
1 'polypeptide(L)' 'MALKGIKVVELAGLAPGPFCGMILAEFGASVIRVDKVIRSKYYLNTLSKFIYLKYK' A
#
# COMPACT_ATOMS: atom_id res chain seq x y z
N MET A 1 18.44 16.26 -15.68
CA MET A 1 17.33 15.33 -16.01
C MET A 1 16.03 16.12 -16.13
N ALA A 2 15.10 15.65 -16.97
CA ALA A 2 13.93 16.41 -17.41
C ALA A 2 12.88 16.64 -16.30
N LEU A 3 12.76 15.73 -15.33
CA LEU A 3 11.77 15.80 -14.25
C LEU A 3 12.38 16.15 -12.89
N LYS A 4 13.60 16.73 -12.86
CA LYS A 4 14.28 17.09 -11.61
C LYS A 4 13.42 18.05 -10.79
N GLY A 5 13.16 17.69 -9.54
CA GLY A 5 12.39 18.51 -8.59
C GLY A 5 10.88 18.24 -8.60
N ILE A 6 10.38 17.42 -9.52
CA ILE A 6 8.99 16.96 -9.53
C ILE A 6 8.80 15.84 -8.51
N LYS A 7 7.69 15.92 -7.75
CA LYS A 7 7.28 14.90 -6.79
C LYS A 7 6.01 14.21 -7.31
N VAL A 8 6.02 12.88 -7.32
CA VAL A 8 4.93 12.04 -7.83
C VAL A 8 4.48 11.09 -6.73
N VAL A 9 3.17 10.99 -6.54
CA VAL A 9 2.56 9.99 -5.66
C VAL A 9 1.89 8.93 -6.53
N GLU A 10 2.34 7.68 -6.38
CA GLU A 10 1.80 6.54 -7.10
C GLU A 10 0.94 5.69 -6.15
N LEU A 11 -0.30 5.40 -6.53
CA LEU A 11 -1.17 4.53 -5.77
C LEU A 11 -1.01 3.08 -6.24
N ALA A 12 -0.84 2.17 -5.29
CA ALA A 12 -0.69 0.75 -5.57
C ALA A 12 -1.89 0.19 -6.36
N GLY A 13 -1.63 -0.23 -7.58
CA GLY A 13 -2.56 -0.92 -8.47
C GLY A 13 -1.90 -2.13 -9.14
N LEU A 14 -2.57 -2.71 -10.15
CA LEU A 14 -1.98 -3.71 -11.04
C LEU A 14 -0.85 -3.10 -11.90
N ALA A 15 -0.19 -3.96 -12.70
CA ALA A 15 1.04 -3.71 -13.45
C ALA A 15 1.24 -2.34 -14.15
N PRO A 16 0.24 -1.61 -14.69
CA PRO A 16 0.52 -0.32 -15.32
C PRO A 16 0.92 0.81 -14.35
N GLY A 17 0.52 0.74 -13.07
CA GLY A 17 0.86 1.76 -12.07
C GLY A 17 2.36 1.81 -11.72
N PRO A 18 2.94 0.71 -11.21
CA PRO A 18 4.36 0.68 -10.79
C PRO A 18 5.34 0.92 -11.93
N PHE A 19 4.98 0.51 -13.15
CA PHE A 19 5.83 0.72 -14.32
C PHE A 19 5.96 2.20 -14.68
N CYS A 20 4.86 2.96 -14.61
CA CYS A 20 4.87 4.39 -14.90
C CYS A 20 5.72 5.17 -13.88
N GLY A 21 5.59 4.85 -12.58
CA GLY A 21 6.40 5.46 -11.53
C GLY A 21 7.91 5.24 -11.74
N MET A 22 8.30 4.04 -12.18
CA MET A 22 9.69 3.71 -12.49
C MET A 22 10.27 4.55 -13.65
N ILE A 23 9.53 4.68 -14.75
CA ILE A 23 9.94 5.51 -15.91
C ILE A 23 10.14 6.97 -15.48
N LEU A 24 9.22 7.52 -14.69
CA LEU A 24 9.30 8.90 -14.21
C LEU A 24 10.51 9.13 -13.29
N ALA A 25 10.83 8.15 -12.44
CA ALA A 25 12.01 8.20 -11.58
C ALA A 25 13.31 8.22 -12.40
N GLU A 26 13.39 7.46 -13.49
CA GLU A 26 14.54 7.44 -14.39
C GLU A 26 14.78 8.80 -15.08
N PHE A 27 13.71 9.55 -15.35
CA PHE A 27 13.79 10.94 -15.82
C PHE A 27 14.00 11.98 -14.70
N GLY A 28 14.26 11.55 -13.46
CA GLY A 28 14.68 12.39 -12.34
C GLY A 28 13.56 12.87 -11.41
N ALA A 29 12.36 12.31 -11.50
CA ALA A 29 11.28 12.59 -10.55
C ALA A 29 11.51 11.87 -9.21
N SER A 30 11.02 12.46 -8.11
CA SER A 30 10.92 11.79 -6.81
C SER A 30 9.55 11.12 -6.69
N VAL A 31 9.53 9.80 -6.71
CA VAL A 31 8.29 9.00 -6.74
C VAL A 31 8.10 8.29 -5.41
N ILE A 32 6.91 8.43 -4.81
CA ILE A 32 6.52 7.75 -3.57
C ILE A 32 5.33 6.84 -3.87
N ARG A 33 5.46 5.55 -3.54
CA ARG A 33 4.39 4.56 -3.69
C ARG A 33 3.57 4.43 -2.41
N VAL A 34 2.25 4.39 -2.54
CA VAL A 34 1.30 4.20 -1.44
C VAL A 34 0.53 2.90 -1.63
N ASP A 35 0.75 1.94 -0.73
CA ASP A 35 0.04 0.67 -0.70
C ASP A 35 -1.19 0.71 0.23
N LYS A 36 -2.17 -0.18 -0.02
CA LYS A 36 -3.34 -0.32 0.83
C LYS A 36 -2.95 -0.89 2.20
N VAL A 37 -3.50 -0.32 3.26
CA VAL A 37 -3.38 -0.87 4.61
C VAL A 37 -4.16 -2.18 4.68
N ILE A 38 -3.46 -3.31 4.86
CA ILE A 38 -4.09 -4.61 5.02
C ILE A 38 -4.60 -4.72 6.47
N ARG A 39 -5.92 -4.58 6.66
CA ARG A 39 -6.54 -4.87 7.95
C ARG A 39 -6.67 -6.39 8.10
N SER A 40 -5.79 -6.99 8.90
CA SER A 40 -5.89 -8.42 9.24
C SER A 40 -7.23 -8.70 9.93
N LYS A 41 -8.13 -9.41 9.22
CA LYS A 41 -9.39 -9.91 9.80
C LYS A 41 -9.16 -10.92 10.94
N TYR A 42 -7.95 -11.44 11.10
CA TYR A 42 -7.63 -12.49 12.08
C TYR A 42 -7.62 -12.00 13.53
N TYR A 43 -7.42 -10.71 13.79
CA TYR A 43 -7.46 -10.17 15.16
C TYR A 43 -8.84 -10.25 15.82
N LEU A 44 -9.92 -10.28 15.02
CA LEU A 44 -11.29 -10.31 15.53
C LEU A 44 -11.79 -11.73 15.85
N ASN A 45 -11.05 -12.78 15.48
CA ASN A 45 -11.50 -14.16 15.65
C ASN A 45 -10.95 -14.86 16.89
N THR A 46 -9.90 -14.34 17.53
CA THR A 46 -9.34 -14.98 18.74
C THR A 46 -10.03 -14.52 20.03
N LEU A 47 -10.25 -13.21 20.19
CA LEU A 47 -10.92 -12.67 21.38
C LEU A 47 -12.42 -12.99 21.40
N SER A 48 -13.09 -12.91 20.25
CA SER A 48 -14.51 -13.26 20.13
C SER A 48 -14.78 -14.74 20.44
N LYS A 49 -13.85 -15.63 20.09
CA LYS A 49 -13.94 -17.07 20.38
C LYS A 49 -13.68 -17.39 21.86
N PHE A 50 -12.77 -16.66 22.50
CA PHE A 50 -12.53 -16.78 23.95
C PHE A 50 -13.73 -16.32 24.78
N ILE A 51 -14.39 -15.22 24.39
CA ILE A 51 -15.59 -14.74 25.07
C ILE A 51 -16.74 -15.74 24.87
N TYR A 52 -16.98 -16.22 23.65
CA TYR A 52 -18.05 -17.20 23.40
C TYR A 52 -17.86 -18.52 24.18
N LEU A 53 -16.63 -19.02 24.31
CA LEU A 53 -16.33 -20.22 25.12
C LEU A 53 -16.40 -19.98 26.64
N LYS A 54 -16.25 -18.74 27.11
CA LYS A 54 -16.38 -18.42 28.54
C LYS A 54 -17.83 -18.31 29.01
N TYR A 55 -18.76 -18.05 28.08
CA TYR A 55 -20.19 -17.88 28.36
C TYR A 55 -21.06 -19.07 27.90
N LYS A 56 -20.44 -20.21 27.56
CA LYS A 56 -21.10 -21.48 27.28
C LYS A 56 -20.60 -22.52 28.26
#